data_AF-A0A1T1BB83-F1
#
_entry.id   AF-A0A1T1BB83-F1
#
_cell.length_a   1.000
_cell.length_b   1.000
_cell.length_c   1.000
_cell.angle_alpha   90.00
_cell.angle_beta   90.00
_cell.angle_gamma   90.00
#
_symmetry.space_group_name_H-M   'P 1'
#
loop_
_entity.id
_entity.type
_entity.pdbx_description
1 polymer ?
#
loop_
_entity_poly.entity_id
_entity_poly.type
_entity_poly.pdbx_seq_one_letter_code
_entity_poly.pdbx_strand_id
1 'polypeptide(L)'
;MDQEMLNALLLPLMFSMAGGTYVYLCLPDRRAQGLLILTLFQLVGAVGYVMQPTLELLMLLSLHASVVLVMLVRHLQGPVPVASENGERQQHR
;
A
#
# COMPACT_ATOMS: atom_id res chain seq x y z
N MET A 1 -15.30 -24.02 -8.41
CA MET A 1 -14.78 -22.90 -9.22
C MET A 1 -14.61 -21.63 -8.35
N ASP A 2 -15.34 -21.46 -7.24
CA ASP A 2 -15.30 -20.24 -6.40
C ASP A 2 -13.97 -19.94 -5.67
N GLN A 3 -13.02 -20.88 -5.67
CA GLN A 3 -11.80 -20.78 -4.86
C GLN A 3 -10.55 -20.41 -5.68
N GLU A 4 -10.65 -20.41 -7.01
CA GLU A 4 -9.53 -20.13 -7.91
C GLU A 4 -9.07 -18.67 -7.81
N MET A 5 -10.02 -17.72 -7.79
CA MET A 5 -9.73 -16.30 -7.65
C MET A 5 -9.10 -15.98 -6.28
N LEU A 6 -9.61 -16.62 -5.22
CA LEU A 6 -9.04 -16.49 -3.89
C LEU A 6 -7.60 -16.99 -3.87
N ASN A 7 -7.32 -18.20 -4.37
CA ASN A 7 -5.98 -18.74 -4.34
C ASN A 7 -5.00 -17.92 -5.21
N ALA A 8 -5.49 -17.37 -6.33
CA ALA A 8 -4.71 -16.49 -7.20
C ALA A 8 -4.37 -15.14 -6.53
N LEU A 9 -5.29 -14.57 -5.74
CA LEU A 9 -5.12 -13.25 -5.12
C LEU A 9 -4.59 -13.31 -3.68
N LEU A 10 -4.68 -14.45 -3.00
CA LEU A 10 -4.21 -14.63 -1.62
C LEU A 10 -2.71 -14.33 -1.50
N LEU A 11 -1.90 -14.99 -2.32
CA LEU A 11 -0.44 -14.85 -2.27
C LEU A 11 0.01 -13.42 -2.64
N PRO A 12 -0.48 -12.80 -3.72
CA PRO A 12 -0.15 -11.42 -4.03
C PRO A 12 -0.61 -10.41 -2.97
N LEU A 13 -1.80 -10.59 -2.37
CA LEU A 13 -2.29 -9.70 -1.30
C LEU A 13 -1.46 -9.84 -0.01
N MET A 14 -1.09 -11.06 0.37
CA MET A 14 -0.20 -11.31 1.51
C MET A 14 1.20 -10.76 1.27
N PHE A 15 1.75 -10.95 0.06
CA PHE A 15 3.03 -10.38 -0.33
C PHE A 15 2.99 -8.84 -0.32
N SER A 16 1.90 -8.26 -0.83
CA SER A 16 1.66 -6.82 -0.81
C SER A 16 1.63 -6.25 0.61
N MET A 17 0.91 -6.89 1.54
CA MET A 17 0.92 -6.48 2.95
C MET A 17 2.33 -6.52 3.55
N ALA A 18 3.05 -7.63 3.39
CA ALA A 18 4.37 -7.79 3.98
C ALA A 18 5.39 -6.82 3.36
N GLY A 19 5.44 -6.74 2.03
CA GLY A 19 6.33 -5.87 1.28
C GLY A 19 6.03 -4.39 1.50
N GLY A 20 4.76 -3.99 1.44
CA GLY A 20 4.32 -2.61 1.68
C GLY A 20 4.61 -2.16 3.12
N THR A 21 4.37 -3.02 4.10
CA THR A 21 4.71 -2.77 5.50
C THR A 21 6.21 -2.61 5.71
N TYR A 22 7.01 -3.50 5.11
CA TYR A 22 8.46 -3.43 5.16
C TYR A 22 9.00 -2.13 4.55
N VAL A 23 8.54 -1.78 3.34
CA VAL A 23 8.95 -0.53 2.66
C VAL A 23 8.58 0.68 3.51
N TYR A 24 7.39 0.71 4.10
CA TYR A 24 6.94 1.82 4.92
C TYR A 24 7.77 2.05 6.18
N LEU A 25 8.17 0.95 6.85
CA LEU A 25 8.94 1.00 8.08
C LEU A 25 10.45 1.22 7.84
N CYS A 26 11.03 0.52 6.87
CA CYS A 26 12.47 0.51 6.65
C CYS A 26 12.96 1.57 5.66
N LEU A 27 12.11 2.04 4.73
CA LEU A 27 12.50 3.00 3.69
C LEU A 27 11.61 4.26 3.75
N PRO A 28 11.93 5.24 4.62
CA PRO A 28 11.11 6.44 4.78
C PRO A 28 10.92 7.24 3.48
N ASP A 29 11.95 7.28 2.62
CA ASP A 29 11.89 7.98 1.32
C ASP A 29 10.93 7.33 0.32
N ARG A 30 10.60 6.04 0.50
CA ARG A 30 9.73 5.28 -0.41
C ARG A 30 8.34 5.01 0.15
N ARG A 31 7.97 5.63 1.27
CA ARG A 31 6.65 5.44 1.92
C ARG A 31 5.49 5.70 0.97
N ALA A 32 5.54 6.78 0.19
CA ALA A 32 4.48 7.12 -0.77
C ALA A 32 4.34 6.07 -1.89
N GLN A 33 5.45 5.55 -2.41
CA GLN A 33 5.45 4.46 -3.39
C GLN A 33 4.89 3.16 -2.79
N GLY A 34 5.29 2.82 -1.56
CA GLY A 34 4.75 1.65 -0.85
C GLY A 34 3.24 1.72 -0.65
N LEU A 35 2.73 2.89 -0.24
CA LEU A 35 1.28 3.13 -0.10
C LEU A 35 0.55 3.04 -1.44
N LEU A 36 1.14 3.54 -2.52
CA LEU A 36 0.56 3.45 -3.85
C LEU A 36 0.46 1.99 -4.31
N ILE A 37 1.52 1.20 -4.12
CA ILE A 37 1.50 -0.24 -4.44
C ILE A 37 0.41 -0.97 -3.64
N LEU A 38 0.34 -0.74 -2.33
CA LEU A 38 -0.70 -1.29 -1.47
C LEU A 38 -2.11 -0.94 -1.99
N THR A 39 -2.31 0.31 -2.39
CA THR A 39 -3.61 0.78 -2.91
C THR A 39 -3.95 0.13 -4.26
N LEU A 40 -2.97 -0.08 -5.14
CA LEU A 40 -3.18 -0.79 -6.41
C LEU A 40 -3.57 -2.25 -6.18
N PHE A 41 -2.93 -2.93 -5.22
CA PHE A 41 -3.33 -4.30 -4.84
C PHE A 41 -4.76 -4.36 -4.30
N GLN A 42 -5.19 -3.35 -3.55
CA GLN A 42 -6.58 -3.25 -3.11
C GLN A 42 -7.55 -3.13 -4.30
N LEU A 43 -7.21 -2.33 -5.32
CA LEU A 43 -8.04 -2.17 -6.52
C LEU A 43 -8.12 -3.47 -7.33
N VAL A 44 -6.98 -4.14 -7.55
CA VAL A 44 -6.94 -5.45 -8.22
C VAL A 44 -7.79 -6.47 -7.46
N GLY A 45 -7.66 -6.48 -6.13
CA GLY A 45 -8.47 -7.32 -5.27
C GLY A 45 -9.97 -7.02 -5.37
N ALA A 46 -10.36 -5.75 -5.38
CA ALA A 46 -11.75 -5.32 -5.55
C ALA A 46 -12.33 -5.76 -6.91
N VAL A 47 -11.54 -5.68 -7.98
CA VAL A 47 -11.94 -6.22 -9.30
C VAL A 47 -12.13 -7.74 -9.22
N GLY A 48 -11.22 -8.45 -8.54
CA GLY A 48 -11.37 -9.89 -8.28
C GLY A 48 -12.66 -10.23 -7.54
N TYR A 49 -13.03 -9.42 -6.54
CA TYR A 49 -14.29 -9.57 -5.80
C TYR A 49 -15.53 -9.33 -6.66
N VAL A 50 -15.52 -8.32 -7.55
CA VAL A 50 -16.63 -8.08 -8.49
C VAL A 50 -16.82 -9.28 -9.42
N MET A 51 -15.72 -9.91 -9.86
CA MET A 51 -15.76 -11.08 -10.74
C MET A 51 -16.22 -12.35 -10.01
N GLN A 52 -15.73 -12.59 -8.80
CA GLN A 52 -16.11 -13.74 -7.96
C GLN A 52 -16.31 -13.30 -6.51
N PRO A 53 -17.54 -12.87 -6.15
CA PRO A 53 -17.81 -12.35 -4.82
C PRO A 53 -17.91 -13.50 -3.82
N THR A 54 -16.84 -13.71 -3.06
CA THR A 54 -16.81 -14.71 -1.97
C THR A 54 -16.56 -14.05 -0.63
N LEU A 55 -17.10 -14.64 0.43
CA LEU A 55 -16.97 -14.11 1.79
C LEU A 55 -15.51 -14.08 2.25
N GLU A 56 -14.73 -15.11 1.92
CA GLU A 56 -13.31 -15.20 2.28
C GLU A 56 -12.50 -14.07 1.64
N LEU A 57 -12.76 -13.77 0.36
CA LEU A 57 -12.08 -12.71 -0.38
C LEU A 57 -12.49 -11.32 0.14
N LEU A 58 -13.76 -11.15 0.54
CA LEU A 58 -14.22 -9.94 1.22
C LEU A 58 -13.50 -9.73 2.56
N MET A 59 -13.35 -10.78 3.38
CA MET A 59 -12.63 -10.69 4.65
C MET A 59 -11.15 -10.32 4.42
N LEU A 60 -10.50 -10.96 3.45
CA LEU A 60 -9.12 -10.68 3.08
C LEU A 60 -8.94 -9.23 2.59
N LEU A 61 -9.83 -8.75 1.72
CA LEU A 61 -9.80 -7.38 1.22
C LEU A 61 -10.10 -6.35 2.30
N SER A 62 -10.98 -6.67 3.24
CA SER A 62 -11.30 -5.80 4.37
C SER A 62 -10.09 -5.67 5.30
N LEU A 63 -9.41 -6.78 5.58
CA LEU A 63 -8.16 -6.78 6.33
C LEU A 63 -7.08 -5.97 5.61
N HIS A 64 -6.91 -6.17 4.31
CA HIS A 64 -5.98 -5.39 3.48
C HIS A 64 -6.30 -3.90 3.53
N ALA A 65 -7.57 -3.52 3.31
CA ALA A 65 -8.01 -2.12 3.38
C ALA A 65 -7.70 -1.48 4.74
N SER A 66 -7.90 -2.21 5.86
CA SER A 66 -7.59 -1.69 7.19
C SER A 66 -6.11 -1.38 7.38
N VAL A 67 -5.21 -2.24 6.87
CA VAL A 67 -3.76 -2.03 6.92
C VAL A 67 -3.40 -0.80 6.09
N VAL A 68 -3.89 -0.72 4.85
CA VAL A 68 -3.63 0.44 3.97
C VAL A 68 -4.11 1.73 4.61
N LEU A 69 -5.31 1.74 5.20
CA LEU A 69 -5.88 2.91 5.86
C LEU A 69 -5.01 3.36 7.04
N VAL A 70 -4.60 2.45 7.93
CA VAL A 70 -3.73 2.78 9.07
C VAL A 70 -2.40 3.38 8.59
N MET A 71 -1.80 2.79 7.55
CA MET A 71 -0.53 3.27 7.01
C MET A 71 -0.70 4.63 6.32
N LEU A 72 -1.80 4.85 5.60
CA LEU A 72 -2.13 6.11 4.96
C LEU A 72 -2.36 7.22 5.98
N VAL A 73 -3.16 6.95 7.03
CA VAL A 73 -3.39 7.89 8.13
C VAL A 73 -2.08 8.25 8.81
N ARG A 74 -1.23 7.26 9.12
CA ARG A 74 0.09 7.51 9.70
C ARG A 74 1.01 8.33 8.78
N HIS A 75 0.90 8.14 7.47
CA HIS A 75 1.67 8.91 6.50
C HIS A 75 1.23 10.38 6.47
N LEU A 76 -0.09 10.62 6.47
CA LEU A 76 -0.67 11.96 6.51
C LEU A 76 -0.40 12.68 7.85
N GLN A 77 -0.28 11.94 8.95
CA GLN A 77 0.09 12.46 10.26
C GLN A 77 1.61 12.70 10.40
N GLY A 78 2.44 12.21 9.47
CA GLY A 78 3.88 12.39 9.50
C GLY A 78 4.27 13.84 9.19
N PRO A 79 5.31 14.41 9.85
CA PRO A 79 5.83 15.71 9.46
C PRO A 79 6.24 15.68 7.99
N VAL A 80 5.68 16.58 7.17
CA VAL A 80 6.16 16.78 5.81
C VAL A 80 7.63 17.21 5.91
N PRO A 81 8.59 16.46 5.33
CA PRO A 81 9.96 16.91 5.27
C PRO A 81 9.95 18.19 4.44
N VAL A 82 10.13 19.34 5.10
CA VAL A 82 10.34 20.60 4.40
C VAL A 82 11.62 20.38 3.59
N ALA A 83 11.49 20.35 2.27
CA ALA A 83 12.64 20.32 1.38
C ALA A 83 13.55 21.47 1.79
N SER A 84 14.76 21.15 2.25
CA SER A 84 15.73 22.15 2.67
C SER A 84 16.12 22.97 1.43
N GLU A 85 15.51 24.14 1.29
CA GLU A 85 15.70 25.13 0.23
C GLU A 85 17.07 25.83 0.35
N ASN A 86 18.15 25.09 0.61
CA ASN A 86 19.45 25.68 0.96
C ASN A 86 20.65 25.12 0.18
N GLY A 87 20.42 24.37 -0.91
CA GLY A 87 21.50 23.75 -1.70
C GLY A 87 22.09 24.61 -2.82
N GLU A 88 21.35 25.55 -3.43
CA GLU A 88 21.77 26.10 -4.73
C GLU A 88 22.19 27.58 -4.73
N ARG A 89 22.08 28.30 -3.60
CA ARG A 89 22.52 29.71 -3.54
C ARG A 89 23.99 29.93 -3.17
N GLN A 90 24.78 28.87 -2.96
CA GLN A 90 26.18 29.00 -2.52
C GLN A 90 27.24 28.74 -3.59
N GLN A 91 26.88 28.35 -4.81
CA GLN A 91 27.90 28.09 -5.85
C GLN A 91 28.13 29.26 -6.83
N HIS A 92 27.49 30.42 -6.60
CA HIS A 92 27.60 31.61 -7.45
C HIS A 92 28.07 32.89 -6.75
N ARG A 93 28.79 32.79 -5.63
CA ARG A 93 29.46 33.96 -5.03
C ARG A 93 30.93 33.71 -4.74
#